data_AF-A0A962Z2N3-F1
#
_entry.id   AF-A0A962Z2N3-F1
#
_cell.length_a   1.000
_cell.length_b   1.000
_cell.length_c   1.000
_cell.angle_alpha   90.00
_cell.angle_beta   90.00
_cell.angle_gamma   90.00
#
_symmetry.space_group_name_H-M   'P 1'
#
loop_
_entity.id
_entity.type
_entity.pdbx_description
1 polymer ?
#
loop_
_entity_poly.entity_id
_entity_poly.type
_entity_poly.pdbx_seq_one_letter_code
_entity_poly.pdbx_strand_id
1 'polypeptide(L)'
;MPELTPQEIVRELDKHIIGQDAAKRSVAIALRNRWRRSQVSEELRNEITPKNILMIGPTGVGKTEIARRLAKLANAPFIKIEATKFTEVG
;
A
#
# COMPACT_ATOMS: atom_id res chain seq x y z
N MET A 1 3.32 8.52 11.58
CA MET A 1 2.29 7.77 10.81
C MET A 1 1.07 7.64 11.68
N PRO A 2 -0.15 7.84 11.15
CA PRO A 2 -1.35 7.69 11.95
C PRO A 2 -1.42 6.25 12.48
N GLU A 3 -1.83 6.09 13.73
CA GLU A 3 -1.86 4.81 14.46
C GLU A 3 -3.02 3.91 14.01
N LEU A 4 -3.29 3.88 12.70
CA LEU A 4 -4.43 3.17 12.16
C LEU A 4 -4.21 1.66 12.28
N THR A 5 -5.26 0.99 12.73
CA THR A 5 -5.39 -0.46 12.68
C THR A 5 -5.69 -0.90 11.25
N PRO A 6 -5.40 -2.17 10.89
CA PRO A 6 -5.76 -2.70 9.59
C PRO A 6 -7.25 -2.56 9.26
N GLN A 7 -8.13 -2.68 10.26
CA GLN A 7 -9.58 -2.55 10.08
C GLN A 7 -9.97 -1.10 9.73
N GLU A 8 -9.39 -0.11 10.39
CA GLU A 8 -9.65 1.31 10.06
C GLU A 8 -9.13 1.68 8.68
N ILE A 9 -7.98 1.14 8.27
CA ILE A 9 -7.45 1.34 6.91
C ILE A 9 -8.42 0.76 5.87
N VAL A 10 -8.90 -0.48 6.09
CA VAL A 10 -9.88 -1.10 5.18
C VAL A 10 -11.16 -0.26 5.12
N ARG A 11 -11.68 0.17 6.26
CA ARG A 11 -12.88 1.01 6.34
C ARG A 11 -12.73 2.35 5.62
N GLU A 12 -11.55 2.95 5.66
CA GLU A 12 -11.28 4.19 4.92
C GLU A 12 -11.18 3.94 3.41
N LEU A 13 -10.61 2.80 3.00
CA LEU A 13 -10.58 2.38 1.60
C LEU A 13 -11.97 2.04 1.07
N ASP A 14 -12.86 1.49 1.90
CA ASP A 14 -14.26 1.15 1.54
C ASP A 14 -15.07 2.37 1.11
N LYS A 15 -14.74 3.57 1.61
CA LYS A 15 -15.40 4.83 1.19
C LYS A 15 -15.15 5.20 -0.27
N HIS A 16 -14.15 4.59 -0.91
CA HIS A 16 -13.68 4.96 -2.25
C HIS A 16 -13.61 3.79 -3.23
N ILE A 17 -13.41 2.57 -2.73
CA ILE A 17 -13.25 1.37 -3.54
C ILE A 17 -14.33 0.38 -3.11
N ILE A 18 -15.14 -0.10 -4.05
CA ILE A 18 -16.17 -1.11 -3.78
C ILE A 18 -15.58 -2.51 -4.01
N GLY A 19 -15.82 -3.45 -3.08
CA GLY A 19 -15.27 -4.81 -3.13
C GLY A 19 -13.74 -4.87 -2.97
N GLN A 20 -13.07 -5.84 -3.58
CA GLN A 20 -11.61 -6.02 -3.52
C GLN A 20 -11.05 -6.26 -2.09
N ASP A 21 -11.80 -6.96 -1.24
CA ASP A 21 -11.51 -7.11 0.20
C ASP A 21 -10.12 -7.70 0.48
N ALA A 22 -9.72 -8.70 -0.32
CA ALA A 22 -8.39 -9.30 -0.22
C ALA A 22 -7.27 -8.28 -0.49
N ALA A 23 -7.42 -7.44 -1.51
CA ALA A 23 -6.45 -6.42 -1.86
C ALA A 23 -6.38 -5.33 -0.77
N LYS A 24 -7.54 -4.85 -0.29
CA LYS A 24 -7.62 -3.87 0.81
C LYS A 24 -6.95 -4.40 2.09
N ARG A 25 -7.24 -5.64 2.46
CA ARG A 25 -6.61 -6.29 3.62
C ARG A 25 -5.11 -6.42 3.46
N SER A 26 -4.63 -6.82 2.28
CA SER A 26 -3.20 -6.94 2.00
C SER A 26 -2.47 -5.61 2.16
N VAL A 27 -3.00 -4.52 1.58
CA VAL A 27 -2.37 -3.21 1.70
C VAL A 27 -2.43 -2.63 3.11
N ALA A 28 -3.52 -2.90 3.85
CA ALA A 28 -3.68 -2.47 5.23
C ALA A 28 -2.66 -3.14 6.16
N ILE A 29 -2.41 -4.44 5.97
CA ILE A 29 -1.38 -5.16 6.72
C ILE A 29 0.01 -4.62 6.39
N ALA A 30 0.31 -4.37 5.11
CA ALA A 30 1.61 -3.82 4.72
C ALA A 30 1.87 -2.45 5.36
N LEU A 31 0.87 -1.56 5.37
CA LEU A 31 0.99 -0.26 6.02
C LEU A 31 1.15 -0.40 7.54
N ARG A 32 0.38 -1.28 8.20
CA ARG A 32 0.53 -1.54 9.63
C ARG A 32 1.90 -2.12 9.98
N ASN A 33 2.45 -2.99 9.14
CA ASN A 33 3.79 -3.54 9.34
C ASN A 33 4.87 -2.46 9.24
N ARG A 34 4.68 -1.44 8.40
CA ARG A 34 5.58 -0.28 8.36
C ARG A 34 5.56 0.51 9.67
N TRP A 35 4.39 0.70 10.27
CA TRP A 35 4.28 1.30 11.61
C TRP A 35 4.91 0.41 12.69
N ARG A 36 4.65 -0.90 12.68
CA ARG A 36 5.27 -1.85 13.64
C ARG A 36 6.80 -1.81 13.57
N ARG A 37 7.34 -1.74 12.35
CA ARG A 37 8.79 -1.59 12.12
C ARG A 37 9.35 -0.32 12.75
N SER A 38 8.60 0.78 12.84
CA SER A 38 9.09 1.98 13.53
C SER A 38 9.05 1.87 15.06
N GLN A 39 8.39 0.86 15.62
CA GLN A 39 8.28 0.63 17.06
C GLN A 39 9.35 -0.31 17.61
N VAL A 40 10.13 -0.99 16.76
CA VAL A 40 11.24 -1.85 17.20
C VAL A 40 12.55 -1.08 17.34
N SER A 41 13.52 -1.69 18.04
CA SER A 41 14.89 -1.20 18.17
C SER A 41 15.54 -0.99 16.80
N GLU A 42 16.53 -0.10 16.75
CA GLU A 42 17.18 0.31 15.50
C GLU A 42 17.88 -0.84 14.77
N GLU A 43 18.58 -1.70 15.53
CA GLU A 43 19.24 -2.91 15.02
C GLU A 43 18.25 -3.80 14.27
N LEU A 44 17.13 -4.15 14.91
CA LEU A 44 16.10 -4.98 14.31
C LEU A 44 15.33 -4.27 13.18
N ARG A 45 15.19 -2.93 13.27
CA ARG A 45 14.50 -2.13 12.25
C ARG A 45 15.20 -2.22 10.89
N ASN A 46 16.53 -2.35 10.87
CA ASN A 46 17.30 -2.44 9.64
C ASN A 46 17.16 -3.82 8.96
N GLU A 47 16.93 -4.87 9.74
CA GLU A 47 16.72 -6.23 9.22
C GLU A 47 15.31 -6.44 8.64
N ILE A 48 14.31 -5.67 9.10
CA ILE A 48 12.93 -5.82 8.62
C ILE A 48 12.73 -5.12 7.29
N THR A 49 12.63 -5.89 6.20
CA THR A 49 12.34 -5.38 4.87
C THR A 49 10.85 -5.04 4.67
N PRO A 50 10.52 -4.01 3.86
CA PRO A 50 9.14 -3.73 3.47
C PRO A 50 8.50 -4.90 2.73
N LYS A 51 7.23 -5.18 3.01
CA LYS A 51 6.44 -6.19 2.28
C LYS A 51 5.83 -5.56 1.03
N ASN A 52 6.54 -5.67 -0.09
CA ASN A 52 6.05 -5.21 -1.39
C ASN A 52 4.83 -6.03 -1.84
N ILE A 53 3.97 -5.43 -2.66
CA ILE A 53 2.69 -6.01 -3.06
C ILE A 53 2.61 -6.07 -4.59
N LEU A 54 2.29 -7.24 -5.12
CA LEU A 54 1.93 -7.45 -6.52
C LEU A 54 0.40 -7.59 -6.61
N MET A 55 -0.27 -6.66 -7.29
CA MET A 55 -1.72 -6.74 -7.52
C MET A 55 -2.01 -7.35 -8.89
N ILE A 56 -2.72 -8.48 -8.90
CA ILE A 56 -3.11 -9.19 -10.12
C ILE A 56 -4.61 -9.01 -10.36
N GLY A 57 -4.99 -8.61 -11.57
CA GLY A 57 -6.39 -8.46 -11.96
C GLY A 57 -6.56 -7.62 -13.24
N PRO A 58 -7.76 -7.60 -13.85
CA PRO A 58 -8.01 -6.89 -15.10
C PRO A 58 -7.92 -5.36 -14.94
N THR A 59 -7.89 -4.62 -16.04
CA THR A 59 -7.91 -3.15 -16.01
C THR A 59 -9.23 -2.64 -15.41
N GLY A 60 -9.24 -1.41 -14.86
CA GLY A 60 -10.46 -0.79 -14.32
C GLY A 60 -10.94 -1.26 -12.94
N VAL A 61 -10.42 -2.36 -12.38
CA VAL A 61 -10.91 -2.90 -11.08
C VAL A 61 -10.43 -2.17 -9.81
N GLY A 62 -9.72 -1.06 -9.94
CA GLY A 62 -9.30 -0.23 -8.80
C GLY A 62 -7.90 -0.50 -8.24
N LYS A 63 -7.04 -1.29 -8.89
CA LYS A 63 -5.66 -1.56 -8.43
C LYS A 63 -4.87 -0.27 -8.11
N THR A 64 -4.83 0.66 -9.07
CA THR A 64 -4.13 1.93 -8.91
C THR A 64 -4.81 2.84 -7.88
N GLU A 65 -6.14 2.78 -7.78
CA GLU A 65 -6.90 3.59 -6.83
C GLU A 65 -6.64 3.17 -5.38
N ILE A 66 -6.55 1.86 -5.11
CA ILE A 66 -6.13 1.33 -3.80
C ILE A 66 -4.77 1.93 -3.40
N ALA A 67 -3.77 1.88 -4.28
CA ALA A 67 -2.44 2.41 -3.99
C ALA A 67 -2.46 3.94 -3.76
N ARG A 68 -3.18 4.68 -4.61
CA ARG A 68 -3.33 6.14 -4.51
C ARG A 68 -4.00 6.55 -3.18
N ARG A 69 -5.10 5.89 -2.81
CA ARG A 69 -5.84 6.17 -1.57
C ARG A 69 -5.04 5.80 -0.33
N LEU A 70 -4.35 4.67 -0.37
CA LEU A 70 -3.45 4.25 0.71
C LEU A 70 -2.35 5.29 0.97
N ALA A 71 -1.74 5.84 -0.08
CA ALA A 71 -0.72 6.87 0.07
C ALA A 71 -1.29 8.17 0.65
N LYS A 72 -2.48 8.59 0.21
CA LYS A 72 -3.18 9.77 0.77
C LYS A 72 -3.49 9.57 2.26
N LEU A 73 -3.99 8.40 2.64
CA LEU A 73 -4.30 8.03 4.03
C LEU A 73 -3.04 8.01 4.91
N ALA A 74 -1.93 7.51 4.37
CA ALA A 74 -0.64 7.47 5.07
C ALA A 74 0.10 8.81 5.07
N ASN A 75 -0.43 9.85 4.41
CA ASN A 75 0.25 11.11 4.09
C ASN A 75 1.65 10.85 3.51
N ALA A 76 1.73 9.93 2.54
CA ALA A 76 2.97 9.49 1.92
C ALA A 76 3.07 10.01 0.48
N PRO A 77 4.28 10.33 -0.01
CA PRO A 77 4.51 10.60 -1.43
C PRO A 77 4.06 9.42 -2.29
N PHE A 78 3.40 9.72 -3.42
CA PHE A 78 2.91 8.72 -4.36
C PHE A 78 3.35 9.04 -5.78
N ILE A 79 3.90 8.04 -6.46
CA ILE A 79 4.29 8.12 -7.87
C ILE A 79 3.73 6.91 -8.62
N LYS A 80 3.13 7.18 -9.79
CA LYS A 80 2.70 6.14 -10.73
C LYS A 80 3.67 6.14 -11.90
N ILE A 81 4.31 5.00 -12.14
CA ILE A 81 5.18 4.78 -13.31
C ILE A 81 4.65 3.56 -14.07
N GLU A 82 4.75 3.61 -15.39
CA GLU A 82 4.44 2.48 -16.28
C GLU A 82 5.75 1.80 -16.66
N ALA A 83 5.88 0.51 -16.36
CA ALA A 83 7.13 -0.23 -16.55
C ALA A 83 7.58 -0.27 -18.02
N THR A 84 6.64 -0.26 -18.97
CA THR A 84 6.90 -0.25 -20.41
C THR A 84 7.60 1.03 -20.89
N LYS A 85 7.56 2.12 -20.12
CA LYS A 85 8.32 3.34 -20.44
C LYS A 85 9.84 3.13 -20.39
N PHE A 86 10.31 2.07 -19.74
CA PHE A 86 11.73 1.75 -19.64
C PHE A 86 12.19 0.72 -20.66
N THR A 87 11.29 0.26 -21.54
CA THR A 87 11.63 -0.63 -22.65
C THR A 87 11.74 0.09 -23.98
N GLU A 88 11.37 1.36 -24.05
CA GLU A 88 11.66 2.22 -25.20
C GLU A 88 13.17 2.46 -25.22
N VAL A 89 13.82 2.02 -26.31
CA VAL A 89 15.25 2.28 -26.56
C VAL A 89 15.41 3.81 -26.56
N GLY A 90 16.27 4.32 -25.67
CA GLY A 90 16.45 5.75 -25.42
C GLY A 90 16.70 6.60 -26.66
#